data_AF-A0A1U7LXK5-F1
#
_entry.id   AF-A0A1U7LXK5-F1
#
_cell.length_a   1.000
_cell.length_b   1.000
_cell.length_c   1.000
_cell.angle_alpha   90.00
_cell.angle_beta   90.00
_cell.angle_gamma   90.00
#
_symmetry.space_group_name_H-M   'P 1'
#
loop_
_entity.id
_entity.type
_entity.pdbx_description
1 polymer ?
#
loop_
_entity_poly.entity_id
_entity_poly.type
_entity_poly.pdbx_seq_one_letter_code
_entity_poly.pdbx_strand_id
1 'polypeptide(L)'
;MKKFNKFWMVSLILCLVVGIFLPSSALAQENNQANTSYTQYEQYISEGILGEDVSYDEWKNLVESSQKLEEILSNSTDFYEVYSSDATMARASFTPKKGDVIITNGTSSAGILGHAGIATSSGYVFHIAGPGYHPGYIAFSSWHNNYTNKNRTSWTKVYRHNSSTVANAAANWAVNTYAGSNAEYKITGNLASTDVTYCSKLVWQAYYYGPSSHQANGPTIGYRLPYDLPDTIHSLSYKHTY
;
A
#
# COMPACT_ATOMS: atom_id res chain seq x y z
N MET A 1 -51.85 -59.14 -50.14
CA MET A 1 -52.82 -59.58 -49.10
C MET A 1 -52.23 -59.34 -47.72
N LYS A 2 -53.00 -58.71 -46.82
CA LYS A 2 -52.90 -58.72 -45.33
C LYS A 2 -51.59 -58.19 -44.70
N LYS A 3 -51.59 -57.01 -44.06
CA LYS A 3 -52.11 -56.63 -42.72
C LYS A 3 -51.23 -57.07 -41.52
N PHE A 4 -50.79 -56.07 -40.73
CA PHE A 4 -50.64 -56.04 -39.25
C PHE A 4 -49.56 -57.01 -38.66
N ASN A 5 -48.87 -56.78 -37.54
CA ASN A 5 -48.96 -55.82 -36.44
C ASN A 5 -47.64 -55.80 -35.64
N LYS A 6 -47.46 -54.74 -34.83
CA LYS A 6 -46.43 -54.53 -33.81
C LYS A 6 -46.40 -55.64 -32.74
N PHE A 7 -45.22 -55.92 -32.15
CA PHE A 7 -44.90 -55.96 -30.70
C PHE A 7 -43.45 -56.45 -30.53
N TRP A 8 -42.53 -55.55 -30.16
CA TRP A 8 -41.91 -55.42 -28.82
C TRP A 8 -40.70 -56.32 -28.61
N MET A 9 -39.50 -55.74 -28.74
CA MET A 9 -38.35 -56.19 -27.96
C MET A 9 -37.54 -54.96 -27.54
N VAL A 10 -37.54 -54.77 -26.23
CA VAL A 10 -36.74 -53.80 -25.48
C VAL A 10 -35.27 -54.20 -25.64
N SER A 11 -34.43 -53.30 -26.13
CA SER A 11 -32.98 -53.37 -25.95
C SER A 11 -32.53 -52.15 -25.16
N LEU A 12 -32.17 -52.41 -23.89
CA LEU A 12 -31.42 -51.50 -23.03
C LEU A 12 -30.14 -51.05 -23.76
N ILE A 13 -30.06 -49.76 -24.09
CA ILE A 13 -28.81 -49.11 -24.45
C ILE A 13 -28.11 -48.79 -23.13
N LEU A 14 -27.10 -49.60 -22.80
CA LEU A 14 -26.14 -49.36 -21.74
C LEU A 14 -25.20 -48.23 -22.22
N CYS A 15 -25.58 -46.97 -21.95
CA CYS A 15 -24.67 -45.84 -22.14
C CYS A 15 -23.54 -45.94 -21.11
N LEU A 16 -22.38 -46.41 -21.59
CA LEU A 16 -21.10 -46.36 -20.90
C LEU A 16 -20.74 -44.88 -20.67
N VAL A 17 -21.09 -44.33 -19.50
CA VAL A 17 -20.59 -43.03 -19.06
C VAL A 17 -19.13 -43.23 -18.66
N VAL A 18 -18.23 -43.06 -19.62
CA VAL A 18 -16.82 -42.85 -19.34
C VAL A 18 -16.74 -41.48 -18.67
N GLY A 19 -16.72 -41.49 -17.34
CA GLY A 19 -16.40 -40.31 -16.54
C GLY A 19 -14.96 -39.92 -16.81
N ILE A 20 -14.77 -39.06 -17.81
CA ILE A 20 -13.54 -38.29 -17.94
C ILE A 20 -13.58 -37.30 -16.78
N PHE A 21 -12.96 -37.68 -15.67
CA PHE A 21 -12.49 -36.74 -14.67
C PHE A 21 -11.47 -35.84 -15.35
N LEU A 22 -11.94 -34.75 -15.96
CA LEU A 22 -11.08 -33.61 -16.22
C LEU A 22 -10.60 -33.15 -14.84
N PRO A 23 -9.28 -33.09 -14.58
CA PRO A 23 -8.81 -32.40 -13.40
C PRO A 23 -9.31 -30.98 -13.57
N SER A 24 -10.24 -30.57 -12.70
CA SER A 24 -10.57 -29.17 -12.50
C SER A 24 -9.23 -28.46 -12.38
N SER A 25 -8.88 -27.65 -13.37
CA SER A 25 -7.82 -26.68 -13.21
C SER A 25 -8.24 -25.86 -12.00
N ALA A 26 -7.66 -26.18 -10.85
CA ALA A 26 -7.71 -25.33 -9.69
C ALA A 26 -7.25 -23.98 -10.24
N LEU A 27 -8.17 -23.03 -10.33
CA LEU A 27 -7.79 -21.64 -10.39
C LEU A 27 -6.97 -21.46 -9.13
N ALA A 28 -5.65 -21.48 -9.28
CA ALA A 28 -4.77 -21.07 -8.22
C ALA A 28 -5.24 -19.66 -7.90
N GLN A 29 -5.94 -19.52 -6.77
CA GLN A 29 -6.16 -18.24 -6.16
C GLN A 29 -4.75 -17.66 -6.00
N GLU A 30 -4.42 -16.68 -6.84
CA GLU A 30 -3.13 -16.01 -6.83
C GLU A 30 -3.00 -15.42 -5.43
N ASN A 31 -2.31 -16.14 -4.56
CA ASN A 31 -2.08 -15.68 -3.21
C ASN A 31 -1.14 -14.49 -3.40
N ASN A 32 -1.63 -13.26 -3.17
CA ASN A 32 -0.86 -12.01 -3.22
C ASN A 32 0.19 -11.97 -2.09
N GLN A 33 0.94 -13.06 -1.91
CA GLN A 33 1.98 -13.18 -0.91
C GLN A 33 3.26 -12.61 -1.53
N ALA A 34 3.81 -11.59 -0.89
CA ALA A 34 5.06 -10.98 -1.30
C ALA A 34 6.17 -12.04 -1.40
N ASN A 35 6.96 -11.99 -2.47
CA ASN A 35 8.11 -12.87 -2.63
C ASN A 35 9.17 -12.54 -1.57
N THR A 36 9.25 -13.38 -0.54
CA THR A 36 10.21 -13.25 0.57
C THR A 36 11.40 -14.20 0.44
N SER A 37 11.71 -14.66 -0.78
CA SER A 37 12.88 -15.52 -1.02
C SER A 37 14.20 -14.79 -0.75
N TYR A 38 15.22 -15.54 -0.34
CA TYR A 38 16.56 -15.00 -0.15
C TYR A 38 17.14 -14.39 -1.44
N THR A 39 16.84 -14.97 -2.60
CA THR A 39 17.25 -14.41 -3.90
C THR A 39 16.65 -13.02 -4.13
N GLN A 40 15.38 -12.81 -3.76
CA GLN A 40 14.75 -11.50 -3.88
C GLN A 40 15.38 -10.47 -2.93
N TYR A 41 15.74 -10.89 -1.72
CA TYR A 41 16.48 -10.07 -0.77
C TYR A 41 17.85 -9.63 -1.32
N GLU A 42 18.65 -10.57 -1.83
CA GLU A 42 19.95 -10.27 -2.44
C GLU A 42 19.81 -9.29 -3.62
N GLN A 43 18.76 -9.48 -4.44
CA GLN A 43 18.44 -8.55 -5.52
C GLN A 43 18.17 -7.14 -4.96
N TYR A 44 17.35 -7.00 -3.92
CA TYR A 44 17.04 -5.70 -3.32
C TYR A 44 18.26 -5.03 -2.65
N ILE A 45 19.18 -5.80 -2.10
CA ILE A 45 20.47 -5.26 -1.62
C ILE A 45 21.30 -4.76 -2.82
N SER A 46 21.41 -5.58 -3.88
CA SER A 46 22.20 -5.24 -5.07
C SER A 46 21.68 -4.01 -5.84
N GLU A 47 20.36 -3.80 -5.81
CA GLU A 47 19.68 -2.65 -6.42
C GLU A 47 19.67 -1.43 -5.49
N GLY A 48 20.23 -1.53 -4.27
CA GLY A 48 20.29 -0.44 -3.29
C GLY A 48 18.96 -0.09 -2.63
N ILE A 49 17.94 -0.94 -2.79
CA ILE A 49 16.59 -0.77 -2.24
C ILE A 49 16.61 -0.97 -0.74
N LEU A 50 17.28 -2.04 -0.30
CA LEU A 50 17.59 -2.29 1.10
C LEU A 50 19.00 -1.77 1.38
N GLY A 51 19.17 -1.13 2.54
CA GLY A 51 20.49 -0.83 3.06
C GLY A 51 21.24 -2.10 3.46
N GLU A 52 22.57 -2.03 3.44
CA GLU A 52 23.44 -3.12 3.90
C GLU A 52 23.22 -3.44 5.40
N ASP A 53 22.59 -2.53 6.14
CA ASP A 53 22.19 -2.70 7.54
C ASP A 53 20.93 -3.54 7.74
N VAL A 54 20.20 -3.89 6.67
CA VAL A 54 18.97 -4.66 6.75
C VAL A 54 19.28 -6.14 6.55
N SER A 55 19.16 -6.97 7.59
CA SER A 55 19.33 -8.42 7.43
C SER A 55 18.13 -9.07 6.73
N TYR A 56 18.33 -10.27 6.19
CA TYR A 56 17.26 -11.06 5.55
C TYR A 56 16.08 -11.32 6.50
N ASP A 57 16.35 -11.73 7.75
CA ASP A 57 15.29 -12.03 8.71
C ASP A 57 14.53 -10.76 9.12
N GLU A 58 15.22 -9.62 9.27
CA GLU A 58 14.57 -8.34 9.51
C GLU A 58 13.69 -7.94 8.34
N TRP A 59 14.22 -7.97 7.12
CA TRP A 59 13.45 -7.65 5.91
C TRP A 59 12.21 -8.54 5.78
N LYS A 60 12.36 -9.84 5.95
CA LYS A 60 11.24 -10.78 5.92
C LYS A 60 10.20 -10.45 6.97
N ASN A 61 10.61 -10.17 8.21
CA ASN A 61 9.70 -9.75 9.27
C ASN A 61 8.98 -8.45 8.93
N LEU A 62 9.64 -7.47 8.29
CA LEU A 62 9.02 -6.23 7.84
C LEU A 62 7.94 -6.48 6.78
N VAL A 63 8.21 -7.36 5.81
CA VAL A 63 7.25 -7.72 4.76
C VAL A 63 6.03 -8.43 5.38
N GLU A 64 6.24 -9.43 6.23
CA GLU A 64 5.16 -10.15 6.92
C GLU A 64 4.34 -9.23 7.84
N SER A 65 4.99 -8.29 8.51
CA SER A 65 4.33 -7.29 9.36
C SER A 65 3.50 -6.33 8.51
N SER A 66 4.01 -5.92 7.34
CA SER A 66 3.28 -5.08 6.41
C SER A 66 2.02 -5.78 5.90
N GLN A 67 2.08 -7.08 5.60
CA GLN A 67 0.89 -7.85 5.18
C GLN A 67 -0.18 -7.88 6.26
N LYS A 68 0.20 -8.16 7.51
CA LYS A 68 -0.73 -8.17 8.66
C LYS A 68 -1.36 -6.80 8.89
N LEU A 69 -0.56 -5.74 8.83
CA LEU A 69 -1.05 -4.37 8.99
C LEU A 69 -1.96 -3.94 7.83
N GLU A 70 -1.66 -4.37 6.60
CA GLU A 70 -2.54 -4.14 5.45
C GLU A 70 -3.90 -4.80 5.65
N GLU A 71 -3.93 -6.04 6.15
CA GLU A 71 -5.17 -6.76 6.45
C GLU A 71 -5.97 -6.06 7.54
N ILE A 72 -5.33 -5.69 8.65
CA ILE A 72 -5.96 -4.95 9.76
C ILE A 72 -6.56 -3.64 9.25
N LEU A 73 -5.78 -2.89 8.47
CA LEU A 73 -6.25 -1.67 7.84
C LEU A 73 -7.43 -1.96 6.92
N SER A 74 -7.27 -2.86 5.94
CA SER A 74 -8.27 -3.14 4.90
C SER A 74 -9.61 -3.62 5.46
N ASN A 75 -9.57 -4.40 6.55
CA ASN A 75 -10.77 -4.95 7.21
C ASN A 75 -11.38 -4.05 8.28
N SER A 76 -10.70 -2.97 8.69
CA SER A 76 -11.28 -2.09 9.69
C SER A 76 -12.50 -1.37 9.12
N THR A 77 -13.60 -1.48 9.86
CA THR A 77 -14.88 -0.80 9.60
C THR A 77 -14.81 0.69 9.86
N ASP A 78 -13.68 1.17 10.39
CA ASP A 78 -13.40 2.59 10.59
C ASP A 78 -13.04 3.27 9.27
N PHE A 79 -12.88 2.51 8.19
CA PHE A 79 -12.51 3.00 6.87
C PHE A 79 -13.71 3.03 5.92
N TYR A 80 -13.96 4.20 5.36
CA TYR A 80 -14.79 4.33 4.18
C TYR A 80 -13.89 4.36 2.94
N GLU A 81 -14.33 3.70 1.87
CA GLU A 81 -13.80 3.88 0.53
C GLU A 81 -13.99 5.34 0.12
N VAL A 82 -13.03 6.21 0.44
CA VAL A 82 -13.06 7.64 0.07
C VAL A 82 -13.02 7.78 -1.46
N TYR A 83 -12.49 6.78 -2.15
CA TYR A 83 -12.46 6.71 -3.60
C TYR A 83 -12.19 5.29 -4.15
N SER A 84 -12.89 4.93 -5.22
CA SER A 84 -12.66 3.75 -6.06
C SER A 84 -13.14 4.01 -7.50
N SER A 85 -12.40 3.48 -8.49
CA SER A 85 -12.74 3.61 -9.92
C SER A 85 -14.12 3.06 -10.28
N ASP A 86 -14.64 2.15 -9.47
CA ASP A 86 -15.86 1.40 -9.74
C ASP A 86 -17.10 2.06 -9.10
N ALA A 87 -16.92 3.08 -8.24
CA ALA A 87 -17.99 3.73 -7.48
C ALA A 87 -18.27 5.16 -7.96
N THR A 88 -19.43 5.37 -8.59
CA THR A 88 -19.91 6.67 -9.12
C THR A 88 -20.04 7.76 -8.05
N MET A 89 -20.22 7.38 -6.78
CA MET A 89 -20.51 8.29 -5.66
C MET A 89 -19.27 8.89 -4.98
N ALA A 90 -18.11 8.22 -5.04
CA ALA A 90 -16.92 8.63 -4.29
C ALA A 90 -16.13 9.78 -4.96
N ARG A 91 -16.62 10.29 -6.10
CA ARG A 91 -16.01 11.44 -6.82
C ARG A 91 -16.32 12.80 -6.17
N ALA A 92 -17.19 12.86 -5.17
CA ALA A 92 -17.64 14.12 -4.59
C ALA A 92 -16.60 14.72 -3.60
N SER A 93 -15.65 15.48 -4.14
CA SER A 93 -14.99 16.62 -3.47
C SER A 93 -14.00 16.40 -2.31
N PHE A 94 -13.47 15.20 -2.07
CA PHE A 94 -12.37 15.08 -1.10
C PHE A 94 -11.16 15.91 -1.57
N THR A 95 -10.72 16.80 -0.70
CA THR A 95 -9.54 17.64 -0.93
C THR A 95 -8.58 17.42 0.23
N PRO A 96 -7.35 16.95 -0.03
CA PRO A 96 -6.31 16.86 0.98
C PRO A 96 -6.11 18.19 1.70
N LYS A 97 -5.74 18.13 2.98
CA LYS A 97 -5.27 19.28 3.72
C LYS A 97 -3.80 19.08 4.03
N LYS A 98 -3.08 20.19 4.09
CA LYS A 98 -1.66 20.18 4.42
C LYS A 98 -1.40 19.40 5.71
N GLY A 99 -0.46 18.45 5.64
CA GLY A 99 -0.12 17.52 6.71
C GLY A 99 -0.93 16.23 6.72
N ASP A 100 -1.96 16.06 5.89
CA ASP A 100 -2.65 14.77 5.77
C ASP A 100 -1.65 13.66 5.41
N VAL A 101 -1.70 12.55 6.14
CA VAL A 101 -0.93 11.34 5.88
C VAL A 101 -1.74 10.49 4.91
N ILE A 102 -1.17 10.20 3.74
CA ILE A 102 -1.82 9.47 2.65
C ILE A 102 -1.13 8.12 2.51
N ILE A 103 -1.88 7.03 2.60
CA ILE A 103 -1.39 5.65 2.59
C ILE A 103 -2.14 4.86 1.50
N THR A 104 -1.45 3.98 0.77
CA THR A 104 -2.05 3.16 -0.29
C THR A 104 -1.40 1.79 -0.37
N ASN A 105 -2.17 0.79 -0.79
CA ASN A 105 -1.65 -0.53 -1.18
C ASN A 105 -1.43 -0.69 -2.69
N GLY A 106 -1.79 0.31 -3.51
CA GLY A 106 -1.75 0.26 -4.97
C GLY A 106 -0.34 0.39 -5.56
N THR A 107 0.64 -0.37 -5.06
CA THR A 107 2.05 -0.30 -5.46
C THR A 107 2.60 -1.69 -5.81
N SER A 108 3.69 -1.75 -6.58
CA SER A 108 4.43 -3.00 -6.87
C SER A 108 5.55 -3.21 -5.85
N SER A 109 5.27 -2.89 -4.58
CA SER A 109 6.21 -2.50 -3.53
C SER A 109 7.55 -3.26 -3.55
N ALA A 110 8.64 -2.51 -3.76
CA ALA A 110 9.99 -3.02 -3.66
C ALA A 110 10.50 -2.82 -2.21
N GLY A 111 11.01 -3.87 -1.59
CA GLY A 111 11.45 -3.85 -0.19
C GLY A 111 10.32 -4.10 0.81
N ILE A 112 9.47 -3.11 1.12
CA ILE A 112 8.32 -3.24 2.07
C ILE A 112 7.00 -2.95 1.37
N LEU A 113 5.88 -3.47 1.90
CA LEU A 113 4.57 -3.28 1.28
C LEU A 113 3.96 -1.91 1.57
N GLY A 114 3.16 -1.45 0.62
CA GLY A 114 2.42 -0.19 0.71
C GLY A 114 3.26 1.01 0.32
N HIS A 115 2.60 2.16 0.28
CA HIS A 115 3.23 3.44 -0.02
C HIS A 115 2.58 4.56 0.79
N ALA A 116 3.38 5.60 1.09
CA ALA A 116 2.94 6.72 1.91
C ALA A 116 3.44 8.07 1.39
N GLY A 117 2.71 9.12 1.72
CA GLY A 117 3.08 10.50 1.45
C GLY A 117 2.41 11.47 2.40
N ILE A 118 2.85 12.73 2.37
CA ILE A 118 2.27 13.82 3.16
C ILE A 118 1.70 14.90 2.24
N ALA A 119 0.44 15.26 2.41
CA ALA A 119 -0.16 16.34 1.64
C ALA A 119 0.51 17.68 1.96
N THR A 120 0.87 18.45 0.94
CA THR A 120 1.47 19.79 1.11
C THR A 120 0.47 20.91 0.87
N SER A 121 -0.63 20.60 0.18
CA SER A 121 -1.73 21.49 -0.14
C SER A 121 -2.97 20.67 -0.52
N SER A 122 -4.02 21.34 -1.00
CA SER A 122 -5.22 20.72 -1.57
C SER A 122 -4.97 19.88 -2.82
N GLY A 123 -3.89 20.14 -3.56
CA GLY A 123 -3.66 19.52 -4.87
C GLY A 123 -2.44 18.61 -4.94
N TYR A 124 -1.61 18.56 -3.89
CA TYR A 124 -0.29 17.94 -3.98
C TYR A 124 0.06 17.09 -2.76
N VAL A 125 0.69 15.95 -3.04
CA VAL A 125 1.30 15.04 -2.08
C VAL A 125 2.81 15.09 -2.27
N PHE A 126 3.56 15.13 -1.17
CA PHE A 126 5.00 15.03 -1.18
C PHE A 126 5.40 13.62 -0.71
N HIS A 127 6.17 12.92 -1.53
CA HIS A 127 6.56 11.53 -1.32
C HIS A 127 7.86 11.23 -2.06
N ILE A 128 8.36 10.01 -1.93
CA ILE A 128 9.43 9.47 -2.78
C ILE A 128 8.85 8.26 -3.53
N ALA A 129 9.02 8.22 -4.85
CA ALA A 129 8.29 7.26 -5.70
C ALA A 129 8.83 5.82 -5.62
N GLY A 130 10.08 5.65 -5.17
CA GLY A 130 10.76 4.37 -5.14
C GLY A 130 12.23 4.48 -5.55
N PRO A 131 12.91 3.35 -5.78
CA PRO A 131 14.30 3.29 -6.20
C PRO A 131 14.57 4.13 -7.45
N GLY A 132 15.68 4.88 -7.44
CA GLY A 132 16.07 5.77 -8.54
C GLY A 132 15.35 7.13 -8.59
N TYR A 133 14.47 7.42 -7.64
CA TYR A 133 13.79 8.72 -7.51
C TYR A 133 14.25 9.47 -6.25
N HIS A 134 14.14 10.79 -6.32
CA HIS A 134 14.28 11.69 -5.16
C HIS A 134 12.90 12.08 -4.62
N PRO A 135 12.81 12.56 -3.37
CA PRO A 135 11.58 13.13 -2.84
C PRO A 135 11.04 14.26 -3.70
N GLY A 136 9.74 14.25 -3.96
CA GLY A 136 9.11 15.18 -4.87
C GLY A 136 7.61 15.28 -4.70
N TYR A 137 7.04 16.19 -5.48
CA TYR A 137 5.61 16.42 -5.53
C TYR A 137 4.95 15.52 -6.57
N ILE A 138 3.77 15.02 -6.23
CA ILE A 138 2.82 14.45 -7.16
C ILE A 138 1.47 15.15 -7.00
N ALA A 139 0.81 15.45 -8.11
CA ALA A 139 -0.56 15.93 -8.06
C ALA A 139 -1.45 14.85 -7.42
N PHE A 140 -2.39 15.23 -6.56
CA PHE A 140 -3.28 14.27 -5.89
C PHE A 140 -4.11 13.47 -6.90
N SER A 141 -4.48 14.07 -8.04
CA SER A 141 -5.08 13.36 -9.18
C SER A 141 -4.15 12.31 -9.80
N SER A 142 -2.85 12.59 -9.86
CA SER A 142 -1.86 11.63 -10.36
C SER A 142 -1.58 10.52 -9.35
N TRP A 143 -1.52 10.83 -8.05
CA TRP A 143 -1.48 9.81 -6.99
C TRP A 143 -2.64 8.82 -7.15
N HIS A 144 -3.83 9.37 -7.36
CA HIS A 144 -5.04 8.61 -7.51
C HIS A 144 -5.05 7.70 -8.75
N ASN A 145 -4.62 8.22 -9.89
CA ASN A 145 -4.49 7.42 -11.11
C ASN A 145 -3.42 6.33 -10.97
N ASN A 146 -2.28 6.67 -10.36
CA ASN A 146 -1.12 5.78 -10.30
C ASN A 146 -1.25 4.69 -9.24
N TYR A 147 -1.93 5.00 -8.12
CA TYR A 147 -1.99 4.13 -6.97
C TYR A 147 -3.41 3.69 -6.67
N THR A 148 -4.36 4.62 -6.48
CA THR A 148 -5.71 4.25 -6.05
C THR A 148 -6.47 3.43 -7.10
N ASN A 149 -6.31 3.77 -8.38
CA ASN A 149 -6.97 3.09 -9.50
C ASN A 149 -6.12 2.02 -10.18
N LYS A 150 -5.00 1.62 -9.56
CA LYS A 150 -4.05 0.72 -10.23
C LYS A 150 -4.70 -0.63 -10.58
N ASN A 151 -5.55 -1.16 -9.71
CA ASN A 151 -6.37 -2.34 -9.94
C ASN A 151 -7.59 -2.35 -9.01
N ARG A 152 -8.49 -3.34 -9.18
CA ARG A 152 -9.75 -3.44 -8.43
C ARG A 152 -9.60 -3.60 -6.91
N THR A 153 -8.42 -3.95 -6.43
CA THR A 153 -8.14 -4.14 -4.99
C THR A 153 -7.26 -3.02 -4.42
N SER A 154 -6.93 -2.02 -5.23
CA SER A 154 -6.12 -0.87 -4.82
C SER A 154 -6.98 0.14 -4.06
N TRP A 155 -6.44 0.72 -3.01
CA TRP A 155 -7.10 1.73 -2.19
C TRP A 155 -6.14 2.83 -1.76
N THR A 156 -6.69 3.98 -1.36
CA THR A 156 -5.93 5.05 -0.69
C THR A 156 -6.71 5.53 0.54
N LYS A 157 -6.02 5.64 1.67
CA LYS A 157 -6.55 6.10 2.94
C LYS A 157 -5.85 7.38 3.37
N VAL A 158 -6.61 8.30 3.93
CA VAL A 158 -6.11 9.60 4.37
C VAL A 158 -6.38 9.80 5.86
N TYR A 159 -5.34 10.14 6.60
CA TYR A 159 -5.37 10.41 8.04
C TYR A 159 -4.99 11.85 8.30
N ARG A 160 -5.71 12.51 9.19
CA ARG A 160 -5.49 13.92 9.49
C ARG A 160 -5.26 14.09 10.97
N HIS A 161 -4.18 14.80 11.30
CA HIS A 161 -3.94 15.21 12.67
C HIS A 161 -5.06 16.14 13.15
N ASN A 162 -5.45 16.04 14.42
CA ASN A 162 -6.46 16.91 15.02
C ASN A 162 -6.03 18.39 15.17
N SER A 163 -4.75 18.71 14.90
CA SER A 163 -4.14 20.03 15.08
C SER A 163 -3.54 20.47 13.75
N SER A 164 -4.13 21.51 13.16
CA SER A 164 -3.64 22.08 11.90
C SER A 164 -2.25 22.69 12.05
N THR A 165 -1.90 23.22 13.21
CA THR A 165 -0.55 23.75 13.50
C THR A 165 0.50 22.65 13.39
N VAL A 166 0.25 21.51 14.01
CA VAL A 166 1.14 20.33 13.94
C VAL A 166 1.24 19.81 12.51
N ALA A 167 0.09 19.60 11.86
CA ALA A 167 0.03 19.08 10.49
C ALA A 167 0.79 19.98 9.50
N ASN A 168 0.62 21.30 9.63
CA ASN A 168 1.33 22.28 8.81
C ASN A 168 2.83 22.27 9.06
N ALA A 169 3.26 22.17 10.32
CA ALA A 169 4.66 22.11 10.70
C ALA A 169 5.33 20.84 10.13
N ALA A 170 4.66 19.68 10.21
CA ALA A 170 5.15 18.44 9.63
C ALA A 170 5.32 18.55 8.11
N ALA A 171 4.30 19.00 7.38
CA ALA A 171 4.39 19.17 5.93
C ALA A 171 5.47 20.19 5.51
N ASN A 172 5.64 21.28 6.26
CA ASN A 172 6.71 22.25 6.04
C ASN A 172 8.08 21.61 6.23
N TRP A 173 8.28 20.85 7.30
CA TRP A 173 9.53 20.17 7.57
C TRP A 173 9.88 19.20 6.44
N ALA A 174 8.93 18.38 5.99
CA ALA A 174 9.17 17.43 4.90
C ALA A 174 9.66 18.15 3.63
N VAL A 175 9.00 19.23 3.24
CA VAL A 175 9.38 20.04 2.07
C VAL A 175 10.74 20.72 2.28
N ASN A 176 10.96 21.39 3.41
CA ASN A 176 12.19 22.12 3.67
C ASN A 176 13.43 21.22 3.74
N THR A 177 13.26 19.99 4.22
CA THR A 177 14.34 19.02 4.34
C THR A 177 14.66 18.34 3.01
N TYR A 178 13.64 17.99 2.23
CA TYR A 178 13.79 17.06 1.11
C TYR A 178 13.53 17.65 -0.28
N ALA A 179 12.80 18.76 -0.41
CA ALA A 179 12.53 19.32 -1.74
C ALA A 179 13.83 19.86 -2.35
N GLY A 180 14.23 19.30 -3.49
CA GLY A 180 15.49 19.66 -4.16
C GLY A 180 16.75 19.09 -3.50
N SER A 181 16.61 18.20 -2.50
CA SER A 181 17.75 17.47 -1.95
C SER A 181 18.14 16.29 -2.85
N ASN A 182 19.36 15.78 -2.65
CA ASN A 182 19.86 14.57 -3.33
C ASN A 182 19.49 13.29 -2.56
N ALA A 183 18.48 13.33 -1.68
CA ALA A 183 18.13 12.17 -0.87
C ALA A 183 17.72 10.99 -1.76
N GLU A 184 18.32 9.83 -1.55
CA GLU A 184 18.05 8.64 -2.34
C GLU A 184 17.02 7.74 -1.68
N TYR A 185 16.28 6.96 -2.49
CA TYR A 185 15.41 5.94 -1.95
C TYR A 185 16.22 4.78 -1.38
N LYS A 186 16.06 4.49 -0.09
CA LYS A 186 16.64 3.31 0.57
C LYS A 186 15.91 2.99 1.86
N ILE A 187 15.59 1.73 2.07
CA ILE A 187 15.05 1.23 3.34
C ILE A 187 16.23 0.91 4.24
N THR A 188 16.31 1.62 5.36
CA THR A 188 17.39 1.50 6.36
C THR A 188 16.82 1.71 7.75
N GLY A 189 17.49 1.14 8.76
CA GLY A 189 17.19 1.33 10.17
C GLY A 189 17.55 2.73 10.68
N ASN A 190 18.30 3.54 9.94
CA ASN A 190 18.64 4.90 10.36
C ASN A 190 17.50 5.89 10.05
N LEU A 191 16.65 6.18 11.04
CA LEU A 191 15.54 7.13 10.89
C LEU A 191 15.95 8.58 11.15
N ALA A 192 17.18 8.86 11.61
CA ALA A 192 17.66 10.22 11.82
C ALA A 192 18.26 10.85 10.54
N SER A 193 18.95 10.05 9.71
CA SER A 193 19.55 10.54 8.46
C SER A 193 18.49 11.01 7.47
N THR A 194 18.85 12.04 6.70
CA THR A 194 18.06 12.60 5.60
C THR A 194 18.72 12.43 4.23
N ASP A 195 19.92 11.81 4.19
CA ASP A 195 20.64 11.51 2.93
C ASP A 195 19.98 10.37 2.16
N VAL A 196 19.28 9.49 2.89
CA VAL A 196 18.46 8.43 2.32
C VAL A 196 17.11 8.41 3.01
N THR A 197 16.05 8.09 2.27
CA THR A 197 14.70 8.02 2.81
C THR A 197 13.85 7.00 2.07
N TYR A 198 12.69 6.71 2.62
CA TYR A 198 11.66 5.92 1.97
C TYR A 198 10.30 6.46 2.42
N CYS A 199 9.23 6.04 1.74
CA CYS A 199 7.94 6.73 1.79
C CYS A 199 7.40 6.98 3.20
N SER A 200 7.38 5.95 4.06
CA SER A 200 6.90 6.06 5.44
C SER A 200 7.91 6.70 6.39
N LYS A 201 9.22 6.50 6.20
CA LYS A 201 10.25 7.21 6.97
C LYS A 201 10.11 8.73 6.78
N LEU A 202 9.94 9.19 5.54
CA LEU A 202 9.75 10.62 5.22
C LEU A 202 8.57 11.20 6.01
N VAL A 203 7.43 10.50 6.01
CA VAL A 203 6.21 10.95 6.71
C VAL A 203 6.38 10.90 8.22
N TRP A 204 6.97 9.84 8.76
CA TRP A 204 7.25 9.73 10.19
C TRP A 204 8.20 10.85 10.65
N GLN A 205 9.29 11.10 9.93
CA GLN A 205 10.24 12.16 10.24
C GLN A 205 9.59 13.54 10.21
N ALA A 206 8.65 13.77 9.29
CA ALA A 206 7.89 15.02 9.22
C ALA A 206 7.17 15.30 10.54
N TYR A 207 6.49 14.30 11.10
CA TYR A 207 5.78 14.43 12.39
C TYR A 207 6.69 14.33 13.61
N TYR A 208 7.85 13.70 13.48
CA TYR A 208 8.85 13.63 14.52
C TYR A 208 9.57 14.99 14.69
N TYR A 209 10.11 15.55 13.61
CA TYR A 209 10.99 16.73 13.67
C TYR A 209 10.32 18.07 13.33
N GLY A 210 9.18 18.07 12.65
CA GLY A 210 8.55 19.31 12.19
C GLY A 210 7.86 20.12 13.29
N PRO A 211 6.97 19.52 14.09
CA PRO A 211 6.29 20.22 15.17
C PRO A 211 7.25 20.59 16.32
N SER A 212 6.84 21.54 17.19
CA SER A 212 7.66 21.99 18.33
C SER A 212 7.94 20.91 19.38
N SER A 213 7.14 19.85 19.39
CA SER A 213 7.35 18.63 20.18
C SER A 213 7.06 17.42 19.30
N HIS A 214 7.82 16.34 19.47
CA HIS A 214 7.65 15.11 18.69
C HIS A 214 6.19 14.64 18.72
N GLN A 215 5.59 14.45 17.55
CA GLN A 215 4.23 13.90 17.38
C GLN A 215 4.28 12.52 16.71
N ALA A 216 5.44 11.86 16.73
CA ALA A 216 5.60 10.49 16.28
C ALA A 216 6.41 9.68 17.30
N ASN A 217 6.03 8.42 17.46
CA ASN A 217 6.55 7.48 18.45
C ASN A 217 7.88 6.84 18.04
N GLY A 218 8.57 6.35 19.06
CA GLY A 218 9.69 5.41 18.93
C GLY A 218 11.06 6.07 18.74
N PRO A 219 12.12 5.27 18.78
CA PRO A 219 13.49 5.75 18.60
C PRO A 219 13.74 6.15 17.14
N THR A 220 14.83 6.89 16.91
CA THR A 220 15.35 7.23 15.58
C THR A 220 16.15 6.08 14.93
N ILE A 221 15.98 4.86 15.43
CA ILE A 221 16.56 3.62 14.93
C ILE A 221 15.44 2.61 14.70
N GLY A 222 15.57 1.77 13.68
CA GLY A 222 14.59 0.78 13.26
C GLY A 222 13.79 1.25 12.06
N TYR A 223 12.60 0.69 11.88
CA TYR A 223 11.82 0.88 10.66
C TYR A 223 10.42 1.41 10.97
N ARG A 224 9.86 2.13 10.00
CA ARG A 224 8.47 2.60 9.97
C ARG A 224 7.80 2.08 8.72
N LEU A 225 6.74 1.32 8.84
CA LEU A 225 5.99 0.76 7.71
C LEU A 225 4.90 1.74 7.27
N PRO A 226 4.56 1.83 5.97
CA PRO A 226 3.45 2.68 5.52
C PRO A 226 2.18 2.47 6.33
N TYR A 227 1.88 1.22 6.64
CA TYR A 227 0.68 0.81 7.34
C TYR A 227 0.71 1.01 8.87
N ASP A 228 1.87 1.29 9.48
CA ASP A 228 1.98 1.57 10.92
C ASP A 228 1.87 3.06 11.28
N LEU A 229 1.91 3.94 10.28
CA LEU A 229 1.87 5.40 10.47
C LEU A 229 0.67 5.88 11.32
N PRO A 230 -0.55 5.31 11.18
CA PRO A 230 -1.68 5.70 12.02
C PRO A 230 -1.46 5.44 13.51
N ASP A 231 -0.70 4.39 13.87
CA ASP A 231 -0.41 4.01 15.25
C ASP A 231 0.85 4.71 15.78
N THR A 232 1.80 5.03 14.89
CA THR A 232 3.05 5.66 15.28
C THR A 232 2.96 7.18 15.38
N ILE A 233 2.05 7.84 14.67
CA ILE A 233 1.86 9.30 14.74
C ILE A 233 0.72 9.63 15.70
N HIS A 234 1.01 10.49 16.69
CA HIS A 234 0.05 10.88 17.71
C HIS A 234 -1.12 11.63 17.09
N SER A 235 -2.31 11.49 17.69
CA SER A 235 -3.46 12.34 17.38
C SER A 235 -3.86 12.39 15.89
N LEU A 236 -3.42 11.41 15.09
CA LEU A 236 -4.02 11.13 13.80
C LEU A 236 -5.42 10.59 14.06
N SER A 237 -6.42 11.34 13.62
CA SER A 237 -7.78 10.86 13.53
C SER A 237 -8.03 10.46 12.09
N TYR A 238 -8.60 9.27 11.87
CA TYR A 238 -9.26 8.99 10.61
C TYR A 238 -10.41 9.98 10.45
N LYS A 239 -10.41 10.79 9.38
CA LYS A 239 -11.43 11.82 9.20
C LYS A 239 -12.61 11.22 8.44
N HIS A 240 -13.75 11.10 9.12
CA HIS A 240 -15.04 11.27 8.47
C HIS A 240 -15.06 12.64 7.78
N THR A 241 -15.21 12.65 6.47
CA THR A 241 -15.66 13.85 5.74
C THR A 241 -16.93 13.45 5.00
N TYR A 242 -18.04 14.00 5.50
CA TYR A 242 -19.43 14.03 5.03
C TYR A 242 -19.85 13.08 3.90
#